data_AF-A0A166CR60-F1
#
_entry.id   AF-A0A166CR60-F1
#
_cell.length_a   1.000
_cell.length_b   1.000
_cell.length_c   1.000
_cell.angle_alpha   90.00
_cell.angle_beta   90.00
_cell.angle_gamma   90.00
#
_symmetry.space_group_name_H-M   'P 1'
#
loop_
_entity.id
_entity.type
_entity.pdbx_description
1 polymer ?
#
loop_
_entity_poly.entity_id
_entity_poly.type
_entity_poly.pdbx_seq_one_letter_code
_entity_poly.pdbx_strand_id
1 'polypeptide(L)'
;MDADAEAVERDGKGSERSRSSSAYTFRLVGSKQDIPAVIELARQAHEESRLGYIPFSEKKTQKIAENAIKDPTRHAVMLALKAEQPVGLISPT
;
A
#
# COMPACT_ATOMS: atom_id res chain seq x y z
N MET A 1 -26.91 16.47 -60.43
CA MET A 1 -25.71 17.21 -60.87
C MET A 1 -25.70 18.43 -59.98
N ASP A 2 -24.91 18.49 -58.91
CA ASP A 2 -23.59 17.92 -58.69
C ASP A 2 -23.39 17.38 -57.26
N ALA A 3 -22.60 16.32 -57.19
CA ALA A 3 -22.05 15.76 -55.97
C ALA A 3 -20.84 16.59 -55.56
N ASP A 4 -20.59 16.73 -54.26
CA ASP A 4 -19.26 16.41 -53.73
C ASP A 4 -19.32 16.16 -52.22
N ALA A 5 -18.72 15.04 -51.85
CA ALA A 5 -18.45 14.62 -50.50
C ALA A 5 -17.22 15.37 -49.98
N GLU A 6 -17.04 15.39 -48.66
CA GLU A 6 -15.73 15.19 -48.01
C GLU A 6 -16.00 15.22 -46.49
N ALA A 7 -16.07 14.01 -45.94
CA ALA A 7 -15.94 13.77 -44.52
C ALA A 7 -14.51 14.13 -44.11
N VAL A 8 -14.36 15.01 -43.12
CA VAL A 8 -13.07 15.19 -42.45
C VAL A 8 -13.23 14.71 -41.02
N GLU A 9 -13.02 13.41 -40.84
CA GLU A 9 -12.66 12.82 -39.57
C GLU A 9 -11.39 13.52 -39.07
N ARG A 10 -11.49 14.26 -37.96
CA ARG A 10 -10.31 14.66 -37.20
C ARG A 10 -10.24 13.80 -35.96
N ASP A 11 -9.35 12.81 -36.09
CA ASP A 11 -8.75 11.97 -35.07
C ASP A 11 -8.26 12.83 -33.90
N GLY A 12 -9.19 13.15 -33.00
CA GLY A 12 -8.89 13.68 -31.69
C GLY A 12 -8.45 12.51 -30.83
N LYS A 13 -7.22 12.04 -31.04
CA LYS A 13 -6.51 11.05 -30.23
C LYS A 13 -6.44 11.57 -28.80
N GLY A 14 -7.54 11.41 -28.08
CA GLY A 14 -7.60 11.53 -26.63
C GLY A 14 -6.59 10.53 -26.14
N SER A 15 -5.43 11.03 -25.73
CA SER A 15 -4.51 10.27 -24.92
C SER A 15 -5.32 9.87 -23.69
N GLU A 16 -5.90 8.67 -23.75
CA GLU A 16 -6.18 7.85 -22.59
C GLU A 16 -4.83 7.71 -21.90
N ARG A 17 -4.48 8.73 -21.12
CA ARG A 17 -3.69 8.53 -19.93
C ARG A 17 -4.48 7.47 -19.20
N SER A 18 -4.09 6.21 -19.44
CA SER A 18 -4.47 5.07 -18.64
C SER A 18 -4.37 5.59 -17.22
N ARG A 19 -5.54 5.86 -16.61
CA ARG A 19 -5.59 6.03 -15.17
C ARG A 19 -5.22 4.64 -14.71
N SER A 20 -3.92 4.43 -14.54
CA SER A 20 -3.36 3.44 -13.66
C SER A 20 -3.97 3.79 -12.31
N SER A 21 -5.19 3.32 -12.10
CA SER A 21 -5.83 3.21 -10.81
C SER A 21 -4.93 2.22 -10.09
N SER A 22 -3.90 2.74 -9.43
CA SER A 22 -3.04 1.96 -8.56
C SER A 22 -3.90 1.54 -7.38
N ALA A 23 -4.70 0.50 -7.58
CA ALA A 23 -5.61 -0.02 -6.58
C ALA A 23 -4.77 -0.45 -5.38
N TYR A 24 -5.27 -0.14 -4.19
CA TYR A 24 -4.71 -0.69 -2.98
C TYR A 24 -5.18 -2.13 -2.84
N THR A 25 -4.26 -3.02 -2.50
CA THR A 25 -4.59 -4.35 -2.00
C THR A 25 -4.22 -4.45 -0.53
N PHE A 26 -4.90 -5.31 0.20
CA PHE A 26 -4.65 -5.51 1.62
C PHE A 26 -4.46 -6.99 1.89
N ARG A 27 -3.47 -7.33 2.71
CA ARG A 27 -3.27 -8.70 3.17
C ARG A 27 -2.74 -8.73 4.60
N LEU A 28 -3.02 -9.81 5.29
CA LEU A 28 -2.35 -10.10 6.55
C LEU A 28 -0.87 -10.35 6.30
N VAL A 29 -0.06 -9.93 7.26
CA VAL A 29 1.32 -10.38 7.41
C VAL A 29 1.30 -11.89 7.63
N GLY A 30 2.04 -12.63 6.81
CA GLY A 30 1.99 -14.10 6.80
C GLY A 30 3.35 -14.78 6.78
N SER A 31 4.43 -14.02 6.59
CA SER A 31 5.78 -14.58 6.53
C SER A 31 6.81 -13.69 7.19
N LYS A 32 7.97 -14.26 7.56
CA LYS A 32 9.09 -13.50 8.10
C LYS A 32 9.64 -12.44 7.12
N GLN A 33 9.38 -12.58 5.82
CA GLN A 33 9.80 -11.61 4.80
C GLN A 33 9.02 -10.29 4.90
N ASP A 34 7.87 -10.29 5.59
CA ASP A 34 7.06 -9.10 5.81
C ASP A 34 7.59 -8.23 6.98
N ILE A 35 8.37 -8.83 7.89
CA ILE A 35 8.83 -8.16 9.13
C ILE A 35 9.60 -6.86 8.84
N PRO A 36 10.56 -6.82 7.89
CA PRO A 36 11.26 -5.57 7.57
C PRO A 36 10.31 -4.44 7.14
N ALA A 37 9.29 -4.74 6.33
CA ALA A 37 8.32 -3.76 5.89
C ALA A 37 7.46 -3.24 7.05
N VAL A 38 7.06 -4.13 7.97
CA VAL A 38 6.33 -3.73 9.19
C VAL A 38 7.16 -2.81 10.07
N ILE A 39 8.44 -3.14 10.29
CA ILE A 39 9.36 -2.32 11.09
C ILE A 39 9.50 -0.93 10.48
N GLU A 40 9.76 -0.87 9.17
CA GLU A 40 9.99 0.39 8.48
C GLU A 40 8.77 1.30 8.51
N LEU A 41 7.59 0.78 8.17
CA LEU A 41 6.34 1.54 8.19
C LEU A 41 5.97 1.98 9.61
N ALA A 42 6.21 1.14 10.62
CA ALA A 42 5.95 1.50 12.03
C ALA A 42 6.92 2.58 12.53
N ARG A 43 8.18 2.54 12.08
CA ARG A 43 9.18 3.56 12.40
C ARG A 43 8.78 4.91 11.79
N GLN A 44 8.41 4.94 10.52
CA GLN A 44 7.93 6.16 9.85
C GLN A 44 6.69 6.73 10.56
N ALA A 45 5.68 5.89 10.84
CA ALA A 45 4.48 6.31 11.55
C ALA A 45 4.79 6.82 12.98
N HIS A 46 5.82 6.28 13.63
CA HIS A 46 6.26 6.71 14.94
C HIS A 46 6.96 8.08 14.90
N GLU A 47 7.81 8.33 13.91
CA GLU A 47 8.49 9.61 13.69
C GLU A 47 7.50 10.76 13.43
N GLU A 48 6.40 10.48 12.72
CA GLU A 48 5.32 11.45 12.44
C GLU A 48 4.32 11.58 13.60
N SER A 49 4.35 10.67 14.57
CA SER A 49 3.39 10.63 15.65
C SER A 49 3.64 11.72 16.69
N ARG A 50 2.54 12.19 17.31
CA ARG A 50 2.61 12.97 18.56
C ARG A 50 3.35 12.27 19.69
N LEU A 51 3.54 10.95 19.59
CA LEU A 51 4.28 10.12 20.54
C LEU A 51 5.73 9.87 20.13
N GLY A 52 6.23 10.51 19.05
CA GLY A 52 7.60 10.34 18.56
C GLY A 52 8.71 10.76 19.56
N TYR A 53 8.34 11.39 20.68
CA TYR A 53 9.26 11.67 21.79
C TYR A 53 9.65 10.41 22.59
N ILE A 54 8.83 9.35 22.52
CA ILE A 54 9.14 8.04 23.13
C ILE A 54 10.09 7.31 22.17
N PRO A 55 11.18 6.68 22.60
CA PRO A 55 12.06 5.97 21.68
C PRO A 55 11.35 4.81 20.94
N PHE A 56 11.53 4.73 19.62
CA PHE A 56 11.07 3.58 18.84
C PHE A 56 11.71 2.28 19.32
N SER A 57 10.91 1.22 19.45
CA SER A 57 11.40 -0.10 19.84
C SER A 57 11.21 -1.08 18.70
N GLU A 58 12.25 -1.24 17.88
CA GLU A 58 12.27 -2.23 16.79
C GLU A 58 11.97 -3.64 17.29
N LYS A 59 12.59 -4.04 18.41
CA LYS A 59 12.36 -5.34 19.05
C LYS A 59 10.89 -5.58 19.40
N LYS A 60 10.17 -4.54 19.85
CA LYS A 60 8.73 -4.64 20.14
C LYS A 60 7.94 -4.82 18.86
N THR A 61 8.22 -4.02 17.83
CA THR A 61 7.57 -4.10 16.53
C THR A 61 7.78 -5.45 15.85
N GLN A 62 9.01 -5.97 15.89
CA GLN A 62 9.34 -7.31 15.41
C GLN A 62 8.50 -8.38 16.13
N LYS A 63 8.42 -8.33 17.46
CA LYS A 63 7.64 -9.29 18.24
C LYS A 63 6.14 -9.24 17.92
N ILE A 64 5.59 -8.06 17.64
CA ILE A 64 4.19 -7.90 17.21
C ILE A 64 3.98 -8.59 15.85
N ALA A 65 4.87 -8.37 14.88
CA ALA A 65 4.80 -9.02 13.58
C ALA A 65 4.93 -10.55 13.70
N GLU A 66 5.89 -11.04 14.49
CA GLU A 66 6.07 -12.47 14.74
C GLU A 66 4.84 -13.12 15.38
N ASN A 67 4.23 -12.44 16.35
CA ASN A 67 3.00 -12.90 16.99
C ASN A 67 1.83 -12.96 15.99
N ALA A 68 1.73 -11.99 15.09
CA ALA A 68 0.70 -11.98 14.05
C ALA A 68 0.88 -13.09 13.02
N ILE A 69 2.13 -13.44 12.69
CA ILE A 69 2.44 -14.59 11.83
C ILE A 69 2.08 -15.90 12.54
N LYS A 70 2.39 -16.00 13.84
CA LYS A 70 2.20 -17.22 14.63
C LYS A 70 0.72 -17.54 14.89
N ASP A 71 -0.07 -16.53 15.23
CA ASP A 71 -1.51 -16.68 15.53
C ASP A 71 -2.30 -15.49 14.97
N PRO A 72 -2.64 -15.51 13.66
CA PRO A 72 -3.34 -14.43 12.99
C PRO A 72 -4.78 -14.20 13.50
N THR A 73 -5.32 -15.14 14.30
CA THR A 73 -6.66 -15.02 14.90
C THR A 73 -6.66 -14.22 16.19
N ARG A 74 -5.50 -14.13 16.86
CA ARG A 74 -5.31 -13.36 18.10
C ARG A 74 -4.53 -12.07 17.90
N HIS A 75 -3.59 -12.07 16.97
CA HIS A 75 -2.74 -10.94 16.66
C HIS A 75 -2.77 -10.73 15.15
N ALA A 76 -3.11 -9.54 14.69
CA ALA A 76 -3.16 -9.26 13.26
C ALA A 76 -2.28 -8.05 12.95
N VAL A 77 -1.52 -8.13 11.87
CA VAL A 77 -0.95 -6.96 11.22
C VAL A 77 -1.37 -7.07 9.77
N MET A 78 -2.01 -6.02 9.27
CA MET A 78 -2.43 -5.95 7.87
C MET A 78 -1.56 -4.93 7.15
N LEU A 79 -1.01 -5.32 6.00
CA LEU A 79 -0.29 -4.43 5.10
C LEU A 79 -1.25 -3.90 4.04
N ALA A 80 -1.18 -2.61 3.79
CA ALA A 80 -1.70 -1.97 2.58
C ALA A 80 -0.60 -1.98 1.53
N LEU A 81 -0.91 -2.41 0.31
CA LEU A 81 0.02 -2.50 -0.79
C LEU A 81 -0.45 -1.66 -1.96
N LYS A 82 0.49 -1.01 -2.65
CA LYS A 82 0.27 -0.31 -3.91
C LYS A 82 1.29 -0.83 -4.92
N ALA A 83 0.81 -1.45 -6.00
CA ALA A 83 1.67 -2.15 -6.97
C ALA A 83 2.67 -3.10 -6.27
N GLU A 84 2.15 -3.96 -5.38
CA GLU A 84 2.92 -4.94 -4.57
C GLU A 84 3.90 -4.37 -3.54
N GLN A 85 4.05 -3.04 -3.46
CA GLN A 85 4.89 -2.40 -2.46
C GLN A 85 4.07 -2.09 -1.21
N PRO A 86 4.52 -2.49 0.00
CA PRO A 86 3.90 -2.07 1.25
C PRO A 86 3.98 -0.55 1.43
N VAL A 87 2.84 0.08 1.68
CA VAL A 87 2.70 1.55 1.80
C VAL A 87 1.98 1.99 3.07
N GLY A 88 1.52 1.03 3.88
CA GLY A 88 0.87 1.31 5.14
C GLY A 88 0.62 0.03 5.92
N LEU A 89 0.31 0.18 7.21
CA LEU A 89 -0.05 -0.93 8.07
C LEU A 89 -1.19 -0.56 9.02
N ILE A 90 -1.92 -1.57 9.45
CA ILE A 90 -2.87 -1.49 10.57
C ILE A 90 -2.57 -2.64 11.52
N SER A 91 -2.49 -2.32 12.81
CA SER A 91 -2.32 -3.27 13.89
C SER A 91 -3.39 -2.98 14.94
N PRO A 92 -4.43 -3.82 15.09
CA PRO A 92 -5.33 -3.74 16.22
C PRO A 92 -4.55 -4.20 17.46
N THR A 93 -3.98 -3.24 18.17
CA THR A 93 -3.38 -3.44 19.50
C THR A 93 -4.44 -3.52 20.57
#